data_AF-A0A2S4Z9P4-F1
#
_entry.id   AF-A0A2S4Z9P4-F1
#
_cell.length_a   1.000
_cell.length_b   1.000
_cell.length_c   1.000
_cell.angle_alpha   90.00
_cell.angle_beta   90.00
_cell.angle_gamma   90.00
#
_symmetry.space_group_name_H-M   'P 1'
#
loop_
_entity.id
_entity.type
_entity.pdbx_description
1 polymer ?
#
loop_
_entity_poly.entity_id
_entity_poly.type
_entity_poly.pdbx_seq_one_letter_code
_entity_poly.pdbx_strand_id
1 'polypeptide(L)' 'KPTRERFEKELDRGALFVGSPQTVARKIADVARDLRLSRFDLKYDIMHLPRQARARTIELLGSEVAPRVRELLSKESAHV' A
#
# COMPACT_ATOMS: atom_id res chain seq x y z
N LYS A 1 9.87 -9.63 19.98
CA LYS A 1 9.68 -8.16 19.92
C LYS A 1 10.05 -7.69 18.51
N PRO A 2 9.29 -6.78 17.88
CA PRO A 2 9.67 -6.21 16.60
C PRO A 2 11.02 -5.48 16.74
N THR A 3 11.97 -5.75 15.85
CA THR A 3 13.26 -5.06 15.78
C THR A 3 13.21 -4.01 14.66
N ARG A 4 14.06 -2.99 14.76
CA ARG A 4 14.20 -1.98 13.70
C ARG A 4 14.60 -2.61 12.36
N GLU A 5 15.56 -3.53 12.38
CA GLU A 5 15.98 -4.27 11.18
C GLU A 5 14.83 -5.05 10.55
N ARG A 6 13.99 -5.72 11.36
CA ARG A 6 12.82 -6.42 10.82
C ARG A 6 11.84 -5.44 10.18
N PHE A 7 11.58 -4.31 10.83
CA PHE A 7 10.72 -3.27 10.26
C PHE A 7 11.23 -2.78 8.90
N GLU A 8 12.53 -2.52 8.76
CA GLU A 8 13.13 -2.08 7.50
C GLU A 8 13.02 -3.14 6.39
N LYS A 9 13.23 -4.42 6.72
CA LYS A 9 12.98 -5.54 5.79
C LYS A 9 11.52 -5.62 5.36
N GLU A 10 10.59 -5.37 6.27
CA GLU A 10 9.15 -5.36 5.95
C GLU A 10 8.75 -4.22 5.02
N LEU A 11 9.40 -3.05 5.14
CA LEU A 11 9.17 -1.91 4.25
C LEU A 11 9.58 -2.23 2.82
N ASP A 12 10.74 -2.87 2.62
CA ASP A 12 11.27 -3.21 1.30
C ASP A 12 10.43 -4.32 0.63
N ARG A 13 10.49 -5.55 1.13
CA ARG A 13 9.88 -6.73 0.48
C ARG A 13 8.82 -7.46 1.31
N GLY A 14 8.51 -6.97 2.50
CA GLY A 14 7.53 -7.62 3.38
C GLY A 14 6.13 -7.05 3.27
N ALA A 15 5.31 -7.35 4.28
CA ALA A 15 3.87 -7.12 4.28
C ALA A 15 3.47 -5.73 4.82
N LEU A 16 4.43 -4.85 5.14
CA LEU A 16 4.13 -3.49 5.55
C LEU A 16 4.03 -2.54 4.35
N PHE A 17 2.87 -1.92 4.20
CA PHE A 17 2.58 -0.91 3.18
C PHE A 17 2.68 0.48 3.80
N VAL A 18 3.92 0.95 4.02
CA VAL A 18 4.20 2.23 4.70
C VAL A 18 5.17 3.04 3.85
N GLY A 19 4.87 4.33 3.66
CA GLY A 19 5.71 5.25 2.89
C GLY A 19 4.90 6.38 2.27
N SER A 20 5.41 6.95 1.18
CA SER A 20 4.65 7.91 0.38
C SER A 20 3.51 7.21 -0.38
N PRO A 21 2.48 7.96 -0.84
CA PRO A 21 1.42 7.39 -1.67
C PRO A 21 1.96 6.65 -2.91
N GLN A 22 3.04 7.14 -3.52
CA GLN A 22 3.66 6.52 -4.69
C GLN A 22 4.32 5.18 -4.33
N THR A 23 5.02 5.10 -3.20
CA THR A 23 5.64 3.85 -2.74
C THR A 23 4.59 2.80 -2.41
N VAL A 24 3.54 3.20 -1.70
CA VAL A 24 2.43 2.30 -1.36
C VAL A 24 1.69 1.83 -2.62
N ALA A 25 1.39 2.73 -3.56
CA ALA A 25 0.69 2.39 -4.80
C ALA A 25 1.48 1.38 -5.65
N ARG A 26 2.79 1.58 -5.82
CA ARG A 26 3.65 0.62 -6.54
C ARG A 26 3.62 -0.75 -5.88
N LYS A 27 3.82 -0.80 -4.57
CA LYS A 27 3.84 -2.06 -3.81
C LYS A 27 2.50 -2.80 -3.90
N ILE A 28 1.37 -2.09 -3.84
CA ILE A 28 0.04 -2.70 -4.03
C ILE A 28 -0.10 -3.25 -5.44
N ALA A 29 0.30 -2.49 -6.48
CA ALA A 29 0.21 -2.93 -7.86
C ALA A 29 1.08 -4.18 -8.11
N ASP A 30 2.30 -4.21 -7.58
CA ASP A 30 3.20 -5.36 -7.72
C ASP A 30 2.59 -6.61 -7.08
N VAL A 31 2.10 -6.52 -5.85
CA VAL A 31 1.44 -7.65 -5.16
C VAL A 31 0.15 -8.08 -5.87
N ALA A 32 -0.65 -7.12 -6.36
CA ALA A 32 -1.86 -7.43 -7.10
C ALA A 32 -1.58 -8.18 -8.40
N ARG A 33 -0.48 -7.85 -9.11
CA ARG A 33 -0.03 -8.58 -10.29
C ARG A 33 0.46 -9.98 -9.92
N ASP A 34 1.41 -10.06 -9.00
CA ASP A 34 2.09 -11.31 -8.65
C ASP A 34 1.11 -12.37 -8.15
N LEU A 35 0.11 -11.95 -7.37
CA LEU A 35 -0.89 -12.83 -6.77
C LEU A 35 -2.23 -12.85 -7.51
N ARG A 36 -2.36 -12.11 -8.63
CA ARG A 36 -3.60 -11.98 -9.44
C ARG A 36 -4.82 -11.58 -8.59
N LEU A 37 -4.65 -10.57 -7.75
CA LEU A 37 -5.68 -10.11 -6.83
C LEU A 37 -6.75 -9.29 -7.54
N SER A 38 -8.01 -9.53 -7.19
CA SER A 38 -9.14 -8.67 -7.58
C SER A 38 -9.49 -7.63 -6.51
N ARG A 39 -8.93 -7.77 -5.30
CA ARG A 39 -9.21 -6.92 -4.13
C ARG A 39 -7.99 -6.81 -3.22
N PHE A 40 -7.79 -5.62 -2.66
CA PHE A 40 -6.78 -5.33 -1.65
C PHE A 40 -7.43 -4.64 -0.45
N ASP A 41 -7.24 -5.19 0.75
CA ASP A 41 -7.71 -4.60 2.01
C ASP A 41 -6.51 -4.15 2.85
N LEU A 42 -6.60 -2.96 3.47
CA LEU A 42 -5.52 -2.39 4.27
C LEU A 42 -5.92 -2.28 5.74
N LYS A 43 -5.23 -3.02 6.61
CA LYS A 43 -5.25 -2.75 8.05
C LYS A 43 -4.36 -1.54 8.35
N TYR A 44 -4.97 -0.41 8.68
CA TYR A 44 -4.28 0.88 8.81
C TYR A 44 -4.18 1.41 10.24
N ASP A 45 -4.88 0.79 11.19
CA ASP A 45 -4.88 1.15 12.60
C ASP A 45 -3.99 0.21 13.43
N ILE A 46 -3.32 0.82 14.40
CA ILE A 46 -2.62 0.13 15.48
C ILE A 46 -2.99 0.81 16.81
N MET A 47 -2.78 0.10 17.91
CA MET A 47 -3.08 0.62 19.25
C MET A 47 -2.39 1.98 19.47
N HIS A 48 -3.11 2.94 20.04
CA HIS A 48 -2.66 4.31 20.32
C HIS A 48 -2.35 5.19 19.09
N LEU A 49 -2.73 4.79 17.87
CA LEU A 49 -2.57 5.66 16.70
C LEU A 49 -3.52 6.88 16.78
N PRO A 50 -3.01 8.12 16.70
CA PRO A 50 -3.84 9.32 16.77
C PRO A 50 -4.93 9.34 15.69
N ARG A 51 -6.12 9.84 16.04
CA ARG A 51 -7.26 9.93 15.11
C ARG A 51 -6.91 10.67 13.81
N GLN A 52 -6.13 11.74 13.91
CA GLN A 52 -5.69 12.54 12.75
C GLN A 52 -4.82 11.73 11.77
N ALA A 53 -3.96 10.84 12.29
CA ALA A 53 -3.12 9.99 11.46
C ALA A 53 -3.96 8.94 10.73
N ARG A 54 -4.96 8.37 11.42
CA ARG A 54 -5.96 7.46 10.81
C ARG A 54 -6.75 8.13 9.71
N ALA A 55 -7.31 9.32 9.97
CA ALA A 55 -8.06 10.09 8.98
C ALA A 55 -7.21 10.42 7.75
N ARG A 56 -5.97 10.87 7.95
CA ARG A 56 -5.03 11.15 6.85
C ARG A 56 -4.67 9.90 6.04
N THR A 57 -4.58 8.74 6.67
CA THR A 57 -4.33 7.47 5.95
C THR A 57 -5.50 7.12 5.04
N ILE A 58 -6.73 7.26 5.52
CA ILE A 58 -7.95 7.02 4.72
C ILE A 58 -8.02 7.99 3.55
N GLU A 59 -7.77 9.28 3.81
CA GLU A 59 -7.74 10.33 2.79
C GLU A 59 -6.74 9.98 1.68
N LEU A 60 -5.47 9.76 2.02
CA LEU A 60 -4.42 9.43 1.06
C LEU A 60 -4.70 8.12 0.32
N LEU A 61 -5.26 7.12 1.00
CA LEU A 61 -5.63 5.86 0.35
C LEU A 61 -6.66 6.08 -0.76
N GLY A 62 -7.69 6.89 -0.49
CA GLY A 62 -8.78 7.16 -1.43
C GLY A 62 -8.43 8.16 -2.54
N SER A 63 -7.78 9.27 -2.19
CA SER A 63 -7.51 10.38 -3.11
C SER A 63 -6.26 10.19 -3.95
N GLU A 64 -5.26 9.46 -3.42
CA GLU A 64 -3.93 9.44 -3.99
C GLU A 64 -3.44 8.03 -4.37
N VAL A 65 -3.61 7.04 -3.49
CA VAL A 65 -3.08 5.69 -3.71
C VAL A 65 -3.98 4.92 -4.68
N ALA A 66 -5.28 4.85 -4.41
CA ALA A 66 -6.20 4.04 -5.20
C ALA A 66 -6.24 4.44 -6.68
N PRO A 67 -6.29 5.74 -7.07
CA PRO A 67 -6.21 6.13 -8.48
C PRO A 67 -4.90 5.71 -9.14
N ARG A 68 -3.76 5.86 -8.45
CA ARG A 68 -2.45 5.48 -8.98
C ARG A 68 -2.29 3.96 -9.16
N VAL A 69 -2.82 3.17 -8.23
CA VAL A 69 -2.86 1.71 -8.39
C VAL A 69 -3.64 1.33 -9.64
N ARG A 70 -4.82 1.92 -9.86
CA ARG A 70 -5.62 1.68 -11.06
C ARG A 70 -4.85 2.06 -12.33
N GLU A 71 -4.22 3.23 -12.35
CA GLU A 71 -3.40 3.68 -13.48
C GLU A 71 -2.25 2.70 -13.79
N LEU A 72 -1.52 2.25 -12.76
CA LEU A 72 -0.42 1.30 -12.91
C LEU A 72 -0.89 -0.04 -13.49
N LEU A 73 -2.05 -0.54 -13.06
CA LEU A 73 -2.61 -1.80 -13.54
C LEU A 73 -3.24 -1.67 -14.94
N SER A 74 -3.81 -0.50 -15.28
CA SER A 74 -4.41 -0.27 -16.61
C SER A 74 -3.38 -0.09 -17.72
N LYS A 75 -2.20 0.48 -17.43
CA LYS A 75 -1.13 0.68 -18.43
C LYS A 75 -0.59 -0.63 -19.03
N GLU A 76 -0.78 -1.76 -18.35
CA GLU A 76 -0.30 -3.07 -18.81
C GLU A 76 -1.36 -3.91 -19.56
N SER A 77 -2.66 -3.69 -19.34
CA SER A 77 -3.69 -4.38 -20.12
C SER A 77 -3.67 -4.04 -21.61
N ALA A 78 -2.90 -3.02 -22.02
CA ALA A 78 -2.63 -2.70 -23.42
C ALA A 78 -1.61 -3.64 -24.11
N HIS A 79 -1.05 -4.61 -23.39
CA HIS A 79 -0.12 -5.63 -23.92
C HIS A 79 -0.74 -7.04 -24.03
N VAL A 80 -2.06 -7.13 -24.19
CA VAL A 80 -2.75 -8.38 -24.59
C VAL A 80 -3.34 -8.22 -25.97
#